data_AF-A0AA51FPQ1-F1
#
_entry.id   AF-A0AA51FPQ1-F1
#
_cell.length_a   1.000
_cell.length_b   1.000
_cell.length_c   1.000
_cell.angle_alpha   90.00
_cell.angle_beta   90.00
_cell.angle_gamma   90.00
#
_symmetry.space_group_name_H-M   'P 1'
#
loop_
_entity.id
_entity.type
_entity.pdbx_description
1 polymer ?
#
loop_
_entity_poly.entity_id
_entity_poly.type
_entity_poly.pdbx_seq_one_letter_code
_entity_poly.pdbx_strand_id
1 'polypeptide(L)' 'ACSSEVMMLRVSRRYDLTTDSVMFANNQAYTREIYNKAGFGYVIENLLHFCRCMYAMSWDNVHYALLTAIVIFS' A
#
# COMPACT_ATOMS: atom_id res chain seq x y z
N ALA A 1 3.45 13.86 -11.13
CA ALA A 1 2.47 13.51 -10.09
C ALA A 1 2.40 12.01 -9.80
N CYS A 2 2.87 11.13 -10.72
CA CYS A 2 2.63 9.69 -10.65
C CYS A 2 3.52 8.89 -9.67
N SER A 3 4.61 9.48 -9.15
CA SER A 3 5.56 8.76 -8.29
C SER A 3 4.96 8.29 -6.97
N SER A 4 4.07 9.09 -6.36
CA SER A 4 3.38 8.74 -5.10
C SER A 4 2.32 7.66 -5.29
N GLU A 5 1.63 7.67 -6.43
CA GLU A 5 0.58 6.70 -6.75
C GLU A 5 1.17 5.33 -7.05
N VAL A 6 2.24 5.27 -7.85
CA VAL A 6 2.99 4.03 -8.09
C VAL A 6 3.59 3.49 -6.79
N MET A 7 4.09 4.36 -5.91
CA MET A 7 4.59 3.95 -4.59
C MET A 7 3.48 3.33 -3.74
N MET A 8 2.28 3.93 -3.68
CA MET A 8 1.13 3.38 -2.94
C MET A 8 0.68 2.03 -3.50
N LEU A 9 0.62 1.86 -4.82
CA LEU A 9 0.27 0.57 -5.44
C LEU A 9 1.29 -0.52 -5.08
N ARG A 10 2.59 -0.19 -5.12
CA ARG A 10 3.65 -1.13 -4.73
C ARG A 10 3.58 -1.51 -3.25
N VAL A 11 3.21 -0.57 -2.39
CA VAL A 11 3.00 -0.81 -0.95
C VAL A 11 1.79 -1.71 -0.72
N SER A 12 0.66 -1.46 -1.38
CA SER A 12 -0.55 -2.28 -1.25
C SER A 12 -0.33 -3.75 -1.62
N ARG A 13 0.59 -4.01 -2.55
CA ARG A 13 0.95 -5.37 -2.98
C ARG A 13 1.82 -6.13 -1.97
N ARG A 14 2.46 -5.41 -1.04
CA ARG A 14 3.27 -5.96 0.07
C ARG A 14 2.58 -5.84 1.42
N TYR A 15 1.30 -5.52 1.41
CA TYR A 15 0.47 -5.49 2.59
C TYR A 15 0.09 -6.92 2.99
N ASP A 16 0.32 -7.24 4.24
CA ASP A 16 -0.10 -8.50 4.84
C ASP A 16 -1.32 -8.26 5.73
N LEU A 17 -2.44 -8.89 5.37
CA LEU A 17 -3.72 -8.78 6.08
C LEU A 17 -3.63 -9.39 7.48
N THR A 18 -2.80 -10.41 7.69
CA THR A 18 -2.74 -11.14 8.96
C THR A 18 -2.09 -10.32 10.07
N THR A 19 -1.12 -9.49 9.71
CA THR A 19 -0.36 -8.66 10.64
C THR A 19 -0.74 -7.17 10.56
N ASP A 20 -1.68 -6.81 9.69
CA ASP A 20 -2.04 -5.42 9.34
C ASP A 20 -0.80 -4.54 9.11
N SER A 21 0.19 -5.10 8.41
CA SER A 21 1.51 -4.50 8.27
C SER A 21 1.97 -4.47 6.81
N VAL A 22 2.82 -3.50 6.49
CA VAL A 22 3.44 -3.37 5.17
C VAL A 22 4.90 -3.79 5.27
N MET A 23 5.28 -4.76 4.44
CA MET A 23 6.67 -5.18 4.30
C MET A 23 7.42 -4.24 3.35
N PHE A 24 8.32 -3.43 3.90
CA PHE A 24 9.20 -2.57 3.10
C PHE A 24 10.42 -3.34 2.58
N ALA A 25 11.14 -2.75 1.62
CA ALA A 25 12.29 -3.40 0.96
C ALA A 25 13.45 -3.76 1.92
N ASN A 26 13.45 -3.18 3.12
CA ASN A 26 14.37 -3.52 4.20
C ASN A 26 13.94 -4.77 5.00
N ASN A 27 12.91 -5.49 4.54
CA ASN A 27 12.35 -6.67 5.21
C ASN A 27 11.81 -6.38 6.62
N GLN A 28 11.57 -5.10 6.95
CA GLN A 28 10.94 -4.71 8.19
C GLN A 28 9.44 -4.57 7.99
N ALA A 29 8.68 -5.21 8.88
CA ALA A 29 7.25 -5.01 9.00
C ALA A 29 7.00 -3.64 9.61
N TYR A 30 6.45 -2.71 8.85
CA TYR A 30 5.98 -1.46 9.42
C TYR A 30 4.52 -1.61 9.80
N THR A 31 4.28 -1.72 11.10
CA THR A 31 2.95 -1.73 11.70
C THR A 31 2.45 -0.31 11.94
N ARG A 32 1.14 -0.17 12.16
CA ARG A 32 0.52 1.12 12.54
C ARG A 32 1.23 1.75 13.75
N GLU A 33 1.68 0.94 14.71
CA GLU A 33 2.37 1.43 15.91
C GLU A 33 3.71 2.10 15.59
N ILE A 34 4.48 1.56 14.66
CA ILE A 34 5.78 2.12 14.26
C ILE A 34 5.58 3.48 13.59
N TYR A 35 4.58 3.58 12.72
CA TYR A 35 4.21 4.84 12.08
C TYR A 35 3.62 5.85 13.06
N ASN A 36 2.84 5.41 14.04
CA ASN A 36 2.28 6.28 15.06
C ASN A 36 3.38 6.84 15.98
N LYS A 37 4.35 6.00 16.39
CA LYS A 37 5.56 6.43 17.13
C LYS A 37 6.41 7.43 16.34
N ALA A 38 6.43 7.33 15.02
CA ALA A 38 7.13 8.26 14.14
C ALA A 38 6.35 9.58 13.88
N GLY A 39 5.14 9.74 14.43
CA GLY A 39 4.29 10.92 14.23
C GLY A 39 3.45 10.93 12.94
N PHE A 40 3.41 9.80 12.21
CA PHE A 40 2.71 9.65 10.93
C PHE A 40 1.37 8.88 11.04
N GLY A 41 0.80 8.78 12.25
CA GLY A 41 -0.41 7.99 12.53
C GLY A 41 -1.60 8.28 11.62
N TYR A 42 -1.85 9.54 11.26
CA TYR A 42 -2.98 9.92 10.38
C TYR A 42 -2.80 9.48 8.93
N VAL A 43 -1.57 9.54 8.40
CA VAL A 43 -1.30 9.20 7.00
C VAL A 43 -1.30 7.69 6.81
N ILE A 44 -0.78 6.94 7.78
CA ILE A 44 -0.74 5.48 7.71
C ILE A 44 -2.13 4.86 7.79
N GLU A 45 -3.06 5.44 8.54
CA GLU A 45 -4.45 4.96 8.62
C GLU A 45 -5.11 4.96 7.23
N ASN A 46 -4.94 6.06 6.49
CA ASN A 46 -5.45 6.20 5.12
C ASN A 46 -4.78 5.20 4.16
N LEU A 47 -3.46 5.00 4.29
CA LEU A 47 -2.73 4.03 3.47
C LEU A 47 -3.16 2.59 3.75
N LEU A 48 -3.27 2.20 5.02
CA LEU A 48 -3.72 0.86 5.41
C LEU A 48 -5.18 0.63 5.01
N HIS A 49 -6.03 1.66 5.14
CA HIS A 49 -7.41 1.60 4.64
C HIS A 49 -7.45 1.37 3.13
N PHE A 50 -6.65 2.09 2.36
CA PHE A 50 -6.52 1.85 0.92
C PHE A 50 -6.06 0.42 0.61
N CYS A 51 -5.06 -0.10 1.32
CA CYS A 51 -4.59 -1.47 1.14
C CYS A 51 -5.68 -2.50 1.45
N ARG A 52 -6.46 -2.29 2.52
CA ARG A 52 -7.62 -3.15 2.86
C ARG A 52 -8.69 -3.12 1.78
N CYS A 53 -9.02 -1.95 1.24
CA CYS A 53 -9.97 -1.82 0.13
C CYS A 53 -9.46 -2.54 -1.14
N MET A 54 -8.19 -2.36 -1.49
CA MET A 54 -7.55 -3.05 -2.62
C MET A 54 -7.56 -4.57 -2.45
N TYR A 55 -7.30 -5.06 -1.23
CA TYR A 55 -7.36 -6.49 -0.92
C TYR A 55 -8.80 -7.03 -0.98
N ALA A 56 -9.76 -6.31 -0.41
CA ALA A 56 -11.18 -6.69 -0.42
C ALA A 56 -11.75 -6.82 -1.84
N MET A 57 -11.25 -6.02 -2.79
CA MET A 57 -11.68 -6.13 -4.18
C MET A 57 -11.12 -7.36 -4.90
N SER A 58 -10.20 -8.14 -4.31
CA SER A 58 -9.63 -9.38 -4.89
C SER A 58 -9.17 -9.24 -6.35
N TRP A 59 -8.45 -8.16 -6.65
CA TRP A 59 -8.03 -7.87 -8.03
C TRP A 59 -7.01 -8.88 -8.55
N ASP A 60 -7.28 -9.46 -9.72
CA ASP A 60 -6.30 -10.27 -10.43
C ASP A 60 -5.05 -9.46 -10.84
N ASN A 61 -3.94 -10.16 -11.05
CA ASN A 61 -2.68 -9.57 -11.49
C ASN A 61 -2.82 -8.72 -12.77
N VAL A 62 -3.76 -9.05 -13.65
CA VAL A 62 -4.06 -8.29 -14.87
C VAL A 62 -4.62 -6.91 -14.55
N HIS A 63 -5.57 -6.82 -13.60
CA HIS A 63 -6.17 -5.56 -13.18
C HIS A 63 -5.13 -4.63 -12.53
N TYR A 64 -4.23 -5.20 -11.71
CA TYR A 64 -3.10 -4.46 -11.14
C TYR A 64 -2.14 -3.93 -12.21
N ALA A 65 -1.81 -4.75 -13.21
CA ALA A 65 -0.94 -4.34 -14.31
C ALA A 65 -1.57 -3.21 -15.14
N LEU A 66 -2.87 -3.32 -15.43
CA LEU A 66 -3.63 -2.30 -16.15
C LEU A 66 -3.70 -0.98 -15.36
N LEU A 67 -4.03 -1.03 -14.06
CA LEU A 67 -4.06 0.17 -13.23
C LEU A 67 -2.68 0.84 -13.14
N THR A 68 -1.63 0.04 -12.99
CA THR A 68 -0.25 0.57 -12.97
C THR A 68 0.09 1.23 -14.30
N ALA A 69 -0.30 0.64 -15.44
CA ALA A 69 -0.10 1.26 -16.75
C ALA A 69 -0.87 2.59 -16.86
N ILE A 70 -2.13 2.65 -16.45
CA ILE A 70 -2.92 3.88 -16.44
C ILE A 70 -2.23 4.98 -15.62
N VAL A 71 -1.76 4.65 -14.41
CA VAL A 71 -1.06 5.61 -13.53
C VAL A 71 0.27 6.09 -14.14
N ILE A 72 1.00 5.22 -14.86
CA ILE A 72 2.26 5.61 -15.51
C ILE A 72 2.02 6.55 -16.71
N PHE A 73 0.91 6.36 -17.43
CA PHE A 73 0.58 7.13 -18.63
C PHE A 73 -0.33 8.36 -18.37
N SER A 74 -0.69 8.62 -17.12
CA SER A 74 -1.50 9.77 -16.71
C SER A 74 -0.69 11.05 -16.50
#